data_AF-H2XUD7-F1
#
_entry.id   AF-H2XUD7-F1
#
_cell.length_a   1.000
_cell.length_b   1.000
_cell.length_c   1.000
_cell.angle_alpha   90.00
_cell.angle_beta   90.00
_cell.angle_gamma   90.00
#
_symmetry.space_group_name_H-M   'P 1'
#
loop_
_entity.id
_entity.type
_entity.pdbx_description
1 polymer ?
#
loop_
_entity_poly.entity_id
_entity_poly.type
_entity_poly.pdbx_seq_one_letter_code
_entity_poly.pdbx_strand_id
1 'polypeptide(L)'
;MKSKRAIINLNEDEEVEDDAMFDEEEARMKAAQLEREIEEQNKFDCLCDGVNNCLSMVDSSFSELLDLKDELLQHELPPSLLVAITLVTGKMFRSITDLHTPIQELTRLVNIYSIPWEQRSEALKKLHTDYESKQRQLNIAIRRLQLIDAHTRRLDMEKRIMNWEKAFAKVTSSKTHGRRWKFLIEAFKKKLKDGVNLHELEVELSDDESELDQDEPEHIVDD
;
A
#
# COMPACT_ATOMS: atom_id res chain seq x y z
N MET A 1 68.21 -17.18 8.28
CA MET A 1 67.19 -17.00 7.22
C MET A 1 65.87 -17.48 7.77
N LYS A 2 64.95 -16.54 8.07
CA LYS A 2 63.73 -16.78 8.84
C LYS A 2 62.55 -17.14 7.93
N SER A 3 61.95 -18.28 8.23
CA SER A 3 60.51 -18.58 8.31
C SER A 3 59.53 -17.64 7.61
N LYS A 4 58.76 -18.17 6.64
CA LYS A 4 57.36 -17.80 6.36
C LYS A 4 56.59 -18.99 5.77
N ARG A 5 55.88 -19.72 6.63
CA ARG A 5 54.66 -20.47 6.29
C ARG A 5 53.73 -20.38 7.49
N ALA A 6 52.73 -19.50 7.39
CA ALA A 6 51.47 -19.54 8.13
C ALA A 6 50.59 -18.44 7.51
N ILE A 7 49.73 -18.83 6.58
CA ILE A 7 48.49 -18.09 6.31
C ILE A 7 47.41 -19.05 6.81
N ILE A 8 46.87 -18.73 7.99
CA ILE A 8 45.75 -19.40 8.61
C ILE A 8 44.50 -18.69 8.11
N ASN A 9 43.56 -19.50 7.60
CA ASN A 9 42.18 -19.12 7.31
C ASN A 9 41.54 -18.52 8.57
N LEU A 10 41.09 -17.27 8.47
CA LEU A 10 40.15 -16.63 9.37
C LEU A 10 39.19 -15.90 8.43
N ASN A 11 38.05 -16.50 8.09
CA ASN A 11 36.91 -15.84 7.41
C ASN A 11 35.68 -16.77 7.21
N GLU A 12 35.50 -17.82 8.02
CA GLU A 12 34.33 -18.71 7.89
C GLU A 12 33.31 -18.57 9.04
N ASP A 13 33.55 -17.68 10.01
CA ASP A 13 32.70 -17.58 11.23
C ASP A 13 31.70 -16.41 11.22
N GLU A 14 31.72 -15.48 10.24
CA GLU A 14 30.81 -14.31 10.21
C GLU A 14 29.55 -14.51 9.35
N GLU A 15 29.48 -15.51 8.46
CA GLU A 15 28.28 -15.75 7.63
C GLU A 15 27.21 -16.61 8.33
N VAL A 16 27.51 -17.20 9.49
CA VAL A 16 26.58 -18.09 10.22
C VAL A 16 25.69 -17.32 11.22
N GLU A 17 26.13 -16.14 11.67
CA GLU A 17 25.36 -15.33 12.64
C GLU A 17 24.19 -14.58 11.97
N ASP A 18 24.33 -14.14 10.72
CA ASP A 18 23.27 -13.43 9.99
C ASP A 18 22.09 -14.35 9.59
N ASP A 19 22.36 -15.60 9.22
CA ASP A 19 21.32 -16.60 8.91
C ASP A 19 20.56 -17.04 10.18
N ALA A 20 21.26 -17.23 11.30
CA ALA A 20 20.64 -17.59 12.58
C ALA A 20 19.74 -16.47 13.15
N MET A 21 20.11 -15.21 12.92
CA MET A 21 19.35 -14.03 13.34
C MET A 21 18.07 -13.84 12.51
N PHE A 22 18.11 -14.17 11.21
CA PHE A 22 16.93 -14.15 10.34
C PHE A 22 15.91 -15.24 10.71
N ASP A 23 16.39 -16.44 11.04
CA ASP A 23 15.55 -17.55 11.50
C ASP A 23 14.88 -17.24 12.86
N GLU A 24 15.58 -16.53 13.76
CA GLU A 24 15.02 -16.11 15.05
C GLU A 24 13.92 -15.04 14.89
N GLU A 25 14.09 -14.08 13.99
CA GLU A 25 13.11 -13.04 13.68
C GLU A 25 11.84 -13.66 13.03
N GLU A 26 12.01 -14.60 12.10
CA GLU A 26 10.90 -15.32 11.47
C GLU A 26 10.15 -16.21 12.48
N ALA A 27 10.87 -16.90 13.37
CA ALA A 27 10.29 -17.70 14.43
C ALA A 27 9.48 -16.85 15.42
N ARG A 28 9.98 -15.65 15.79
CA ARG A 28 9.25 -14.69 16.63
C ARG A 28 7.98 -14.16 15.97
N MET A 29 8.02 -13.87 14.66
CA MET A 29 6.84 -13.45 13.91
C MET A 29 5.78 -14.56 13.83
N LYS A 30 6.19 -15.80 13.56
CA LYS A 30 5.30 -16.97 13.57
C LYS A 30 4.71 -17.24 14.95
N ALA A 31 5.50 -17.11 16.01
CA ALA A 31 5.02 -17.27 17.39
C ALA A 31 4.00 -16.18 17.76
N ALA A 32 4.25 -14.92 17.39
CA ALA A 32 3.31 -13.82 17.62
C ALA A 32 2.02 -13.94 16.79
N GLN A 33 2.11 -14.50 15.58
CA GLN A 33 0.92 -14.86 14.79
C GLN A 33 0.13 -15.98 15.44
N LEU A 34 0.80 -17.04 15.88
CA LEU A 34 0.17 -18.16 16.57
C LEU A 34 -0.52 -17.71 17.86
N GLU A 35 0.10 -16.81 18.62
CA GLU A 35 -0.47 -16.27 19.85
C GLU A 35 -1.75 -15.45 19.59
N ARG A 36 -1.80 -14.66 18.51
CA ARG A 36 -3.03 -13.99 18.07
C ARG A 36 -4.10 -14.96 17.59
N GLU A 37 -3.70 -15.98 16.82
CA GLU A 37 -4.62 -17.03 16.37
C GLU A 37 -5.22 -17.77 17.57
N ILE A 38 -4.45 -18.03 18.62
CA ILE A 38 -4.92 -18.63 19.88
C ILE A 38 -5.86 -17.66 20.61
N GLU A 39 -5.52 -16.38 20.74
CA GLU A 39 -6.40 -15.38 21.38
C GLU A 39 -7.75 -15.21 20.67
N GLU A 40 -7.79 -15.35 19.34
CA GLU A 40 -9.02 -15.26 18.56
C GLU A 40 -9.80 -16.59 18.55
N GLN A 41 -9.13 -17.75 18.48
CA GLN A 41 -9.74 -19.06 18.73
C GLN A 41 -10.42 -19.12 20.10
N ASN A 42 -9.76 -18.56 21.13
CA ASN A 42 -10.32 -18.47 22.47
C ASN A 42 -11.68 -17.77 22.49
N LYS A 43 -12.01 -16.86 21.54
CA LYS A 43 -13.33 -16.20 21.50
C LYS A 43 -14.43 -17.14 21.04
N PHE A 44 -14.18 -17.91 19.99
CA PHE A 44 -15.15 -18.88 19.46
C PHE A 44 -15.30 -20.08 20.41
N ASP A 45 -14.21 -20.53 21.00
CA ASP A 45 -14.21 -21.61 21.99
C ASP A 45 -14.94 -21.17 23.26
N CYS A 46 -14.68 -19.97 23.78
CA CYS A 46 -15.45 -19.40 24.90
C CYS A 46 -16.96 -19.34 24.61
N LEU A 47 -17.35 -19.01 23.37
CA LEU A 47 -18.76 -18.94 22.99
C LEU A 47 -19.38 -20.34 22.95
N CYS A 48 -18.67 -21.32 22.36
CA CYS A 48 -19.10 -22.71 22.30
C CYS A 48 -19.23 -23.32 23.70
N ASP A 49 -18.27 -23.05 24.58
CA ASP A 49 -18.30 -23.46 25.99
C ASP A 49 -19.46 -22.81 26.74
N GLY A 50 -19.75 -21.53 26.47
CA GLY A 50 -20.92 -20.84 27.02
C GLY A 50 -22.23 -21.50 26.61
N VAL A 51 -22.39 -21.85 25.32
CA VAL A 51 -23.58 -22.56 24.81
C VAL A 51 -23.70 -23.95 25.44
N ASN A 52 -22.61 -24.70 25.52
CA ASN A 52 -22.59 -26.03 26.14
C ASN A 52 -22.93 -25.97 27.63
N ASN A 53 -22.45 -24.95 28.35
CA ASN A 53 -22.80 -24.73 29.74
C ASN A 53 -24.29 -24.39 29.91
N CYS A 54 -24.84 -23.49 29.08
CA CYS A 54 -26.27 -23.21 29.10
C CYS A 54 -27.12 -24.46 28.81
N LEU A 55 -26.70 -25.31 27.86
CA LEU A 55 -27.37 -26.58 27.57
C LEU A 55 -27.30 -27.52 28.78
N SER A 56 -26.14 -27.64 29.41
CA SER A 56 -25.97 -28.44 30.63
C SER A 56 -26.85 -27.94 31.78
N MET A 57 -27.03 -26.64 31.94
CA MET A 57 -27.95 -26.08 32.95
C MET A 57 -29.40 -26.45 32.64
N VAL A 58 -29.81 -26.38 31.37
CA VAL A 58 -31.15 -26.79 30.93
C VAL A 58 -31.38 -28.27 31.20
N ASP A 59 -30.42 -29.13 30.87
CA ASP A 59 -30.52 -30.57 31.11
C ASP A 59 -30.63 -30.89 32.60
N SER A 60 -29.86 -30.21 33.46
CA SER A 60 -29.94 -30.36 34.92
C SER A 60 -31.31 -29.94 35.45
N SER A 61 -31.78 -28.72 35.12
CA SER A 61 -33.09 -28.22 35.57
C SER A 61 -34.24 -29.07 35.03
N PHE A 62 -34.10 -29.64 33.84
CA PHE A 62 -35.10 -30.50 33.26
C PHE A 62 -35.11 -31.90 33.88
N SER A 63 -33.96 -32.44 34.25
CA SER A 63 -33.87 -33.66 35.06
C SER A 63 -34.57 -33.48 36.41
N GLU A 64 -34.32 -32.36 37.10
CA GLU A 64 -35.00 -32.03 38.36
C GLU A 64 -36.54 -31.93 38.19
N LEU A 65 -37.01 -31.37 37.07
CA LEU A 65 -38.44 -31.33 36.74
C LEU A 65 -39.02 -32.73 36.49
N LEU A 66 -38.27 -33.63 35.86
CA LEU A 66 -38.68 -35.02 35.64
C LEU A 66 -38.78 -35.79 36.96
N ASP A 67 -37.81 -35.61 37.85
CA ASP A 67 -37.82 -36.18 39.20
C ASP A 67 -39.03 -35.67 40.00
N LEU A 68 -39.30 -34.35 39.96
CA LEU A 68 -40.49 -33.76 40.59
C LEU A 68 -41.79 -34.33 40.01
N LYS A 69 -41.86 -34.49 38.68
CA LYS A 69 -43.00 -35.12 38.01
C LYS A 69 -43.17 -36.56 38.50
N ASP A 70 -42.10 -37.33 38.65
CA ASP A 70 -42.16 -38.71 39.13
C ASP A 70 -42.59 -38.81 40.59
N GLU A 71 -42.18 -37.87 41.44
CA GLU A 71 -42.66 -37.77 42.83
C GLU A 71 -44.14 -37.37 42.90
N LEU A 72 -44.59 -36.40 42.09
CA LEU A 72 -45.99 -36.00 42.02
C LEU A 72 -46.93 -37.12 41.56
N LEU A 73 -46.44 -38.03 40.71
CA LEU A 73 -47.20 -39.21 40.27
C LEU A 73 -47.44 -40.24 41.38
N GLN A 74 -46.67 -40.19 42.48
CA GLN A 74 -46.87 -41.05 43.64
C GLN A 74 -47.99 -40.55 44.56
N HIS A 75 -48.41 -39.30 44.41
CA HIS A 75 -49.50 -38.71 45.17
C HIS A 75 -50.85 -38.88 44.46
N GLU A 76 -51.93 -39.01 45.24
CA GLU A 76 -53.31 -39.09 44.72
C GLU A 76 -53.79 -37.71 44.21
N LEU A 77 -53.26 -37.30 43.06
CA LEU A 77 -53.66 -36.08 42.38
C LEU A 77 -54.96 -36.28 41.58
N PRO A 78 -55.78 -35.22 41.41
CA PRO A 78 -56.90 -35.24 40.49
C PRO A 78 -56.48 -35.73 39.09
N PRO A 79 -57.21 -36.66 38.46
CA PRO A 79 -56.84 -37.24 37.16
C PRO A 79 -56.61 -36.19 36.06
N SER A 80 -57.33 -35.07 36.09
CA SER A 80 -57.17 -33.96 35.15
C SER A 80 -55.82 -33.26 35.27
N LEU A 81 -55.29 -33.11 36.50
CA LEU A 81 -53.97 -32.52 36.74
C LEU A 81 -52.85 -33.46 36.35
N LEU A 82 -53.01 -34.76 36.61
CA LEU A 82 -52.05 -35.79 36.23
C LEU A 82 -51.85 -35.83 34.72
N VAL A 83 -52.95 -35.82 33.96
CA VAL A 83 -52.91 -35.76 32.49
C VAL A 83 -52.27 -34.46 31.99
N ALA A 84 -52.59 -33.32 32.61
CA ALA A 84 -52.02 -32.03 32.20
C ALA A 84 -50.49 -31.98 32.41
N ILE A 85 -50.00 -32.41 33.59
CA ILE A 85 -48.57 -32.42 33.92
C ILE A 85 -47.81 -33.37 32.98
N THR A 86 -48.29 -34.60 32.82
CA THR A 86 -47.63 -35.58 31.93
C THR A 86 -47.60 -35.11 30.48
N LEU A 87 -48.68 -34.49 29.97
CA LEU A 87 -48.73 -33.96 28.62
C LEU A 87 -47.76 -32.77 28.43
N VAL A 88 -47.71 -31.83 29.36
CA VAL A 88 -46.84 -30.66 29.27
C VAL A 88 -45.37 -31.07 29.39
N THR A 89 -45.02 -31.91 30.36
CA THR A 89 -43.65 -32.42 30.53
C THR A 89 -43.21 -33.25 29.32
N GLY A 90 -44.10 -34.06 28.73
CA GLY A 90 -43.81 -34.82 27.51
C GLY A 90 -43.57 -33.92 26.28
N LYS A 91 -44.35 -32.82 26.14
CA LYS A 91 -44.12 -31.81 25.10
C LYS A 91 -42.78 -31.09 25.30
N MET A 92 -42.46 -30.72 26.53
CA MET A 92 -41.17 -30.09 26.87
C MET A 92 -40.00 -31.04 26.59
N PHE A 93 -40.08 -32.30 27.02
CA PHE A 93 -39.08 -33.33 26.76
C PHE A 93 -38.75 -33.43 25.28
N ARG A 94 -39.80 -33.54 24.45
CA ARG A 94 -39.64 -33.64 23.01
C ARG A 94 -39.01 -32.39 22.42
N SER A 95 -39.46 -31.20 22.83
CA SER A 95 -38.91 -29.94 22.33
C SER A 95 -37.42 -29.75 22.67
N ILE A 96 -36.99 -30.15 23.86
CA ILE A 96 -35.59 -30.08 24.29
C ILE A 96 -34.75 -31.10 23.51
N THR A 97 -35.25 -32.33 23.37
CA THR A 97 -34.57 -33.38 22.59
C THR A 97 -34.41 -32.99 21.11
N ASP A 98 -35.45 -32.41 20.51
CA ASP A 98 -35.43 -31.95 19.11
C ASP A 98 -34.43 -30.78 18.92
N LEU A 99 -34.21 -29.94 19.95
CA LEU A 99 -33.24 -28.83 19.94
C LEU A 99 -31.79 -29.26 20.17
N HIS A 100 -31.56 -30.38 20.85
CA HIS A 100 -30.22 -30.85 21.19
C HIS A 100 -29.35 -31.09 19.94
N THR A 101 -29.91 -31.77 18.93
CA THR A 101 -29.21 -32.08 17.67
C THR A 101 -28.75 -30.83 16.90
N PRO A 102 -29.63 -29.84 16.59
CA PRO A 102 -29.19 -28.64 15.87
C PRO A 102 -28.21 -27.79 16.68
N ILE A 103 -28.34 -27.73 18.02
CA ILE A 103 -27.38 -26.99 18.85
C ILE A 103 -25.98 -27.63 18.75
N GLN A 104 -25.88 -28.94 18.89
CA GLN A 104 -24.60 -29.64 18.79
C GLN A 104 -23.97 -29.53 17.40
N GLU A 105 -24.77 -29.66 16.34
CA GLU A 105 -24.27 -29.48 14.98
C GLU A 105 -23.81 -28.04 14.73
N LEU A 106 -24.49 -27.03 15.26
CA LEU A 106 -24.05 -25.63 15.16
C LEU A 106 -22.71 -25.42 15.89
N THR A 107 -22.57 -25.90 17.12
CA THR A 107 -21.30 -25.85 17.88
C THR A 107 -20.19 -26.55 17.10
N ARG A 108 -20.46 -27.73 16.52
CA ARG A 108 -19.51 -28.47 15.70
C ARG A 108 -19.10 -27.70 14.44
N LEU A 109 -20.06 -27.08 13.75
CA LEU A 109 -19.80 -26.26 12.57
C LEU A 109 -18.93 -25.05 12.90
N VAL A 110 -19.22 -24.36 14.01
CA VAL A 110 -18.40 -23.24 14.48
C VAL A 110 -16.96 -23.70 14.71
N ASN A 111 -16.76 -24.80 15.44
CA ASN A 111 -15.41 -25.32 15.72
C ASN A 111 -14.64 -25.75 14.46
N ILE A 112 -15.33 -26.29 13.45
CA ILE A 112 -14.67 -26.72 12.20
C ILE A 112 -14.36 -25.54 11.28
N TYR A 113 -15.26 -24.56 11.20
CA TYR A 113 -15.18 -23.49 10.22
C TYR A 113 -14.57 -22.19 10.75
N SER A 114 -14.42 -22.00 12.07
CA SER A 114 -13.81 -20.81 12.66
C SER A 114 -12.40 -20.57 12.14
N ILE A 115 -11.53 -21.58 12.22
CA ILE A 115 -10.13 -21.50 11.79
C ILE A 115 -9.98 -21.16 10.30
N PRO A 116 -10.56 -21.91 9.35
CA PRO A 116 -10.43 -21.58 7.93
C PRO A 116 -11.12 -20.26 7.57
N TRP A 117 -12.14 -19.83 8.32
CA TRP A 117 -12.77 -18.53 8.14
C TRP A 117 -11.82 -17.39 8.50
N GLU A 118 -11.14 -17.49 9.65
CA GLU A 118 -10.17 -16.49 10.10
C GLU A 118 -8.97 -16.39 9.15
N GLN A 119 -8.40 -17.54 8.75
CA GLN A 119 -7.31 -17.57 7.77
C GLN A 119 -7.68 -16.89 6.45
N ARG A 120 -8.90 -17.16 5.95
CA ARG A 120 -9.40 -16.50 4.72
C ARG A 120 -9.64 -15.01 4.91
N SER A 121 -10.16 -14.61 6.07
CA SER A 121 -10.37 -13.21 6.43
C SER A 121 -9.06 -12.44 6.51
N GLU A 122 -8.03 -13.02 7.13
CA GLU A 122 -6.70 -12.43 7.23
C GLU A 122 -6.02 -12.34 5.84
N ALA A 123 -6.08 -13.42 5.05
CA ALA A 123 -5.57 -13.42 3.68
C ALA A 123 -6.26 -12.35 2.82
N LEU A 124 -7.58 -12.16 2.97
CA LEU A 124 -8.32 -11.14 2.26
C LEU A 124 -7.91 -9.72 2.69
N LYS A 125 -7.68 -9.50 3.99
CA LYS A 125 -7.16 -8.22 4.50
C LYS A 125 -5.78 -7.92 3.91
N LYS A 126 -4.86 -8.90 3.90
CA LYS A 126 -3.52 -8.77 3.29
C LYS A 126 -3.62 -8.44 1.80
N LEU A 127 -4.45 -9.16 1.07
CA LEU A 127 -4.68 -8.90 -0.36
C LEU A 127 -5.22 -7.48 -0.61
N HIS A 128 -6.13 -7.02 0.24
CA HIS A 128 -6.68 -5.67 0.13
C HIS A 128 -5.61 -4.60 0.38
N THR A 129 -4.77 -4.77 1.40
CA THR A 129 -3.67 -3.84 1.67
C THR A 129 -2.64 -3.81 0.54
N ASP A 130 -2.36 -4.96 -0.07
CA ASP A 130 -1.46 -5.05 -1.23
C ASP A 130 -2.05 -4.35 -2.45
N TYR A 131 -3.33 -4.58 -2.72
CA TYR A 131 -4.04 -3.89 -3.80
C TYR A 131 -3.97 -2.35 -3.63
N GLU A 132 -4.24 -1.84 -2.43
CA GLU A 132 -4.11 -0.41 -2.16
C GLU A 132 -2.68 0.10 -2.35
N SER A 133 -1.68 -0.64 -1.88
CA SER A 133 -0.26 -0.28 -2.05
C SER A 133 0.12 -0.20 -3.53
N LYS A 134 -0.29 -1.19 -4.33
CA LYS A 134 -0.07 -1.19 -5.79
C LYS A 134 -0.80 -0.06 -6.47
N GLN A 135 -2.03 0.25 -6.06
CA GLN A 135 -2.77 1.40 -6.58
C GLN A 135 -2.06 2.72 -6.28
N ARG A 136 -1.50 2.89 -5.07
CA ARG A 136 -0.70 4.08 -4.71
C ARG A 136 0.57 4.17 -5.56
N GLN A 137 1.30 3.06 -5.74
CA GLN A 137 2.51 3.02 -6.58
C GLN A 137 2.19 3.38 -8.04
N LEU A 138 1.10 2.84 -8.58
CA LEU A 138 0.64 3.13 -9.93
C LEU A 138 0.28 4.62 -10.10
N ASN A 139 -0.43 5.20 -9.13
CA ASN A 139 -0.73 6.64 -9.14
C ASN A 139 0.53 7.50 -9.14
N ILE A 140 1.56 7.12 -8.38
CA ILE A 140 2.86 7.82 -8.36
C ILE A 140 3.56 7.69 -9.72
N ALA A 141 3.57 6.49 -10.31
CA ALA A 141 4.16 6.24 -11.61
C ALA A 141 3.48 7.07 -12.72
N ILE A 142 2.14 7.15 -12.71
CA ILE A 142 1.37 7.99 -13.63
C ILE A 142 1.77 9.46 -13.50
N ARG A 143 1.83 9.99 -12.27
CA ARG A 143 2.23 11.39 -12.06
C ARG A 143 3.66 11.66 -12.55
N ARG A 144 4.60 10.74 -12.29
CA ARG A 144 5.98 10.84 -12.79
C ARG A 144 6.03 10.81 -14.31
N LEU A 145 5.27 9.93 -14.95
CA LEU A 145 5.17 9.85 -16.41
C LEU A 145 4.63 11.16 -17.01
N GLN A 146 3.59 11.74 -16.41
CA GLN A 146 3.02 13.02 -16.84
C GLN A 146 4.04 14.18 -16.72
N LEU A 147 4.84 14.21 -15.65
CA LEU A 147 5.91 15.17 -15.50
C LEU A 147 7.02 14.99 -16.56
N ILE A 148 7.39 13.75 -16.87
CA ILE A 148 8.38 13.44 -17.91
C ILE A 148 7.86 13.80 -19.30
N ASP A 149 6.58 13.55 -19.60
CA ASP A 149 5.96 13.97 -20.88
C ASP A 149 6.01 15.49 -21.03
N ALA A 150 5.64 16.22 -19.98
CA ALA A 150 5.71 17.69 -19.96
C ALA A 150 7.15 18.19 -20.17
N HIS A 151 8.15 17.58 -19.52
CA HIS A 151 9.55 17.93 -19.68
C HIS A 151 10.07 17.62 -21.09
N THR A 152 9.72 16.46 -21.64
CA THR A 152 10.10 16.05 -23.00
C THR A 152 9.56 17.03 -24.04
N ARG A 153 8.29 17.43 -23.92
CA ARG A 153 7.69 18.44 -24.80
C ARG A 153 8.43 19.78 -24.74
N ARG A 154 8.84 20.24 -23.55
CA ARG A 154 9.64 21.47 -23.39
C ARG A 154 11.01 21.33 -24.05
N LEU A 155 11.73 20.23 -23.80
CA LEU A 155 13.02 19.97 -24.43
C LEU A 155 12.93 19.92 -25.96
N ASP A 156 11.85 19.37 -26.51
CA ASP A 156 11.66 19.34 -27.96
C ASP A 156 11.39 20.71 -28.56
N MET A 157 10.75 21.62 -27.82
CA MET A 157 10.63 23.03 -28.20
C MET A 157 11.98 23.74 -28.10
N GLU A 158 12.73 23.55 -27.01
CA GLU A 158 14.06 24.13 -26.81
C GLU A 158 15.07 23.66 -27.86
N LYS A 159 15.06 22.37 -28.22
CA LYS A 159 15.89 21.81 -29.29
C LYS A 159 15.59 22.45 -30.64
N ARG A 160 14.31 22.69 -30.96
CA ARG A 160 13.92 23.40 -32.19
C ARG A 160 14.50 24.81 -32.21
N ILE A 161 14.34 25.56 -31.11
CA ILE A 161 14.92 26.90 -30.97
C ILE A 161 16.44 26.86 -31.11
N MET A 162 17.12 25.95 -30.41
CA MET A 162 18.56 25.79 -30.49
C MET A 162 19.04 25.44 -31.91
N ASN A 163 18.29 24.60 -32.64
CA ASN A 163 18.61 24.28 -34.04
C ASN A 163 18.50 25.51 -34.94
N TRP A 164 17.48 26.35 -34.73
CA TRP A 164 17.35 27.64 -35.41
C TRP A 164 18.47 28.60 -35.05
N GLU A 165 18.85 28.71 -33.77
CA GLU A 165 19.99 29.51 -33.32
C GLU A 165 21.31 29.06 -33.98
N LYS A 166 21.53 27.74 -34.06
CA LYS A 166 22.70 27.16 -34.74
C LYS A 166 22.68 27.44 -36.24
N ALA A 167 21.54 27.30 -36.90
CA ALA A 167 21.41 27.58 -38.32
C ALA A 167 21.65 29.07 -38.62
N PHE A 168 21.03 29.96 -37.85
CA PHE A 168 21.22 31.39 -37.96
C PHE A 168 22.69 31.79 -37.75
N ALA A 169 23.32 31.31 -36.68
CA ALA A 169 24.73 31.58 -36.42
C ALA A 169 25.64 31.09 -37.56
N LYS A 170 25.37 29.92 -38.15
CA LYS A 170 26.12 29.42 -39.31
C LYS A 170 25.94 30.31 -40.55
N VAL A 171 24.70 30.66 -40.88
CA VAL A 171 24.38 31.50 -42.07
C VAL A 171 24.97 32.90 -41.93
N THR A 172 24.89 33.49 -40.73
CA THR A 172 25.40 34.85 -40.48
C THR A 172 26.89 34.90 -40.22
N SER A 173 27.55 33.80 -39.86
CA SER A 173 29.01 33.78 -39.58
C SER A 173 29.91 34.09 -40.79
N SER A 174 29.36 34.03 -42.00
CA SER A 174 30.01 34.50 -43.24
C SER A 174 30.01 36.03 -43.37
N LYS A 175 29.11 36.72 -42.66
CA LYS A 175 29.12 38.17 -42.47
C LYS A 175 29.77 38.49 -41.12
N THR A 176 30.52 39.58 -41.02
CA THR A 176 31.22 40.01 -39.79
C THR A 176 30.29 40.09 -38.55
N HIS A 177 29.00 40.36 -38.74
CA HIS A 177 28.00 40.39 -37.66
C HIS A 177 27.67 39.04 -36.98
N GLY A 178 27.75 37.91 -37.68
CA GLY A 178 27.28 36.63 -37.13
C GLY A 178 28.12 36.08 -35.97
N ARG A 179 29.37 36.53 -35.82
CA ARG A 179 30.25 36.12 -34.72
C ARG A 179 29.82 36.73 -33.38
N ARG A 180 29.33 37.98 -33.39
CA ARG A 180 28.87 38.71 -32.19
C ARG A 180 27.48 38.26 -31.73
N TRP A 181 26.69 37.68 -32.64
CA TRP A 181 25.32 37.24 -32.37
C TRP A 181 25.18 36.19 -31.25
N LYS A 182 26.15 35.29 -31.07
CA LYS A 182 26.12 34.31 -29.96
C LYS A 182 26.12 34.97 -28.59
N PHE A 183 26.88 36.06 -28.43
CA PHE A 183 26.95 36.84 -27.18
C PHE A 183 25.72 37.74 -27.01
N LEU A 184 25.18 38.25 -28.12
CA LEU A 184 23.94 39.01 -28.12
C LEU A 184 22.76 38.13 -27.69
N ILE A 185 22.59 36.91 -28.21
CA ILE A 185 21.51 35.99 -27.79
C ILE A 185 21.49 35.76 -26.28
N GLU A 186 22.66 35.57 -25.64
CA GLU A 186 22.74 35.37 -24.20
C GLU A 186 22.32 36.63 -23.42
N ALA A 187 22.72 37.81 -23.89
CA ALA A 187 22.26 39.08 -23.35
C ALA A 187 20.74 39.27 -23.55
N PHE A 188 20.20 38.95 -24.72
CA PHE A 188 18.77 38.95 -25.05
C PHE A 188 17.98 38.04 -24.11
N LYS A 189 18.41 36.78 -23.96
CA LYS A 189 17.77 35.81 -23.05
C LYS A 189 17.79 36.27 -21.60
N LYS A 190 18.83 36.99 -21.18
CA LYS A 190 18.93 37.56 -19.82
C LYS A 190 17.99 38.76 -19.66
N LYS A 191 18.04 39.74 -20.56
CA LYS A 191 17.15 40.92 -20.54
C LYS A 191 15.66 40.52 -20.64
N LEU A 192 15.33 39.47 -21.39
CA LEU A 192 13.96 38.94 -21.48
C LEU A 192 13.49 38.24 -20.18
N LYS A 193 14.39 37.54 -19.49
CA LYS A 193 14.11 36.96 -18.16
C LYS A 193 13.93 38.04 -17.09
N ASP A 194 14.59 39.18 -17.26
CA ASP A 194 14.48 40.36 -16.40
C ASP A 194 13.25 41.22 -16.73
N GLY A 195 12.43 40.81 -17.71
CA GLY A 195 11.11 41.39 -18.01
C GLY A 195 11.11 42.60 -18.95
N VAL A 196 12.22 42.87 -19.64
CA VAL A 196 12.31 43.96 -20.63
C VAL A 196 11.51 43.61 -21.89
N ASN A 197 10.71 44.56 -22.38
CA ASN A 197 9.85 44.34 -23.55
C ASN A 197 10.67 44.15 -24.82
N LEU A 198 10.28 43.19 -25.65
CA LEU A 198 10.98 42.83 -26.90
C LEU A 198 11.17 44.05 -27.84
N HIS A 199 10.23 45.00 -27.79
CA HIS A 199 10.21 46.19 -28.62
C HIS A 199 11.28 47.23 -28.21
N GLU A 200 11.57 47.38 -26.92
CA GLU A 200 12.65 48.27 -26.46
C GLU A 200 14.02 47.76 -26.87
N LEU A 201 14.17 46.44 -26.97
CA LEU A 201 15.38 45.77 -27.43
C LEU A 201 15.60 45.85 -28.94
N GLU A 202 14.52 45.95 -29.71
CA GLU A 202 14.56 46.12 -31.17
C GLU A 202 15.00 47.55 -31.54
N VAL A 203 14.57 48.54 -30.77
CA VAL A 203 14.98 49.95 -30.92
C VAL A 203 16.46 50.14 -30.61
N GLU A 204 16.98 49.56 -29.52
CA GLU A 204 18.42 49.63 -29.16
C GLU A 204 19.34 49.05 -30.26
N LEU A 205 18.90 48.02 -30.98
CA LEU A 205 19.70 47.42 -32.06
C LEU A 205 19.64 48.22 -33.36
N SER A 206 18.49 48.84 -33.64
CA SER A 206 18.32 49.66 -34.84
C SER A 206 19.12 50.95 -34.76
N ASP A 207 19.30 51.50 -33.55
CA ASP A 207 20.14 52.69 -33.35
C ASP A 207 21.65 52.36 -33.50
N ASP A 208 22.11 51.20 -33.04
CA ASP A 208 23.52 50.75 -33.13
C ASP A 208 23.96 50.40 -34.59
N GLU A 209 23.02 50.10 -35.50
CA GLU A 209 23.31 49.93 -36.93
C GLU A 209 23.47 51.28 -37.67
N SER A 210 22.90 52.37 -37.15
CA SER A 210 22.88 53.68 -37.83
C SER A 210 24.13 54.54 -37.64
N GLU A 211 25.01 54.21 -36.70
CA GLU A 211 26.25 54.96 -36.40
C GLU A 211 27.48 54.50 -37.22
N LEU A 212 27.38 53.45 -38.05
CA LEU A 212 28.55 52.82 -38.69
C LEU A 212 28.82 53.20 -40.16
N ASP A 213 28.01 54.06 -40.77
CA ASP A 213 28.14 54.44 -42.20
C ASP A 213 28.82 55.83 -42.43
N GLN A 214 29.52 56.41 -41.45
CA GLN A 214 30.06 57.79 -41.54
C GLN A 214 31.59 57.98 -41.62
N ASP A 215 32.38 56.96 -41.98
CA ASP A 215 33.83 57.13 -42.19
C ASP A 215 34.28 56.68 -43.60
N GLU A 216 34.00 57.50 -44.62
CA GLU A 216 34.76 57.49 -45.89
C GLU A 216 35.88 58.56 -45.82
N PRO A 217 37.17 58.22 -45.96
CA PRO A 217 38.23 59.22 -46.03
C PRO A 217 38.36 59.81 -47.44
N GLU A 218 38.23 61.14 -47.53
CA GLU A 218 38.53 61.96 -48.71
C GLU A 218 39.98 61.73 -49.18
N HIS A 219 40.16 61.21 -50.41
CA HIS A 219 41.47 61.13 -51.04
C HIS A 219 41.76 62.44 -51.79
N ILE A 220 42.75 63.17 -51.28
CA ILE A 220 43.38 64.34 -51.88
C ILE A 220 43.92 63.98 -53.28
N VAL A 221 43.65 64.83 -54.26
CA VAL A 221 44.22 64.81 -55.62
C VAL A 221 45.37 65.81 -55.64
N ASP A 222 46.57 65.38 -56.01
CA ASP A 222 47.61 66.26 -56.56
C ASP A 222 48.38 65.48 -57.64
N ASP A 223 48.64 66.19 -58.75
CA ASP A 223 49.33 65.79 -59.99
C ASP A 223 50.76 65.25 -59.82
#